data_AF-A0A831KNV4-F1
#
_entry.id   AF-A0A831KNV4-F1
#
_cell.length_a   1.000
_cell.length_b   1.000
_cell.length_c   1.000
_cell.angle_alpha   90.00
_cell.angle_beta   90.00
_cell.angle_gamma   90.00
#
_symmetry.space_group_name_H-M   'P 1'
#
loop_
_entity.id
_entity.type
_entity.pdbx_description
1 polymer ?
#
loop_
_entity_poly.entity_id
_entity_poly.type
_entity_poly.pdbx_seq_one_letter_code
_entity_poly.pdbx_strand_id
1 'polypeptide(L)'
;MWCKRGGDFVWNSRTWLCTTVCGTDQPVFLEASRWGWVFDNSRKCRERGRSSMNSESGKHRVRAKLETRAQELTERLELQSVRSCYICRTCTSSCPVTFIDPRFNPLAILRMVLYGKIEEVLNSDFLWLCTSCYSCQERCPQEIPIADIMTKLKNKAFKLGNAPVGVRAQMDIIKKAGRTYPLDDFDNKKRAKAGLPELPTSCDVVKTLFESETESLK
;
A
#
# COMPACT_ATOMS: atom_id res chain seq x y z
N MET A 1 -12.53 26.94 -19.07
CA MET A 1 -11.73 28.16 -19.34
C MET A 1 -10.40 27.71 -19.95
N TRP A 2 -10.28 27.76 -21.28
CA TRP A 2 -9.04 27.41 -21.98
C TRP A 2 -8.11 28.62 -21.97
N CYS A 3 -6.94 28.51 -21.35
CA CYS A 3 -5.94 29.56 -21.42
C CYS A 3 -5.07 29.32 -22.65
N LYS A 4 -5.24 30.16 -23.68
CA LYS A 4 -4.37 30.17 -24.87
C LYS A 4 -2.93 30.41 -24.42
N ARG A 5 -2.04 29.52 -24.85
CA ARG A 5 -0.59 29.62 -24.68
C ARG A 5 -0.09 30.72 -25.62
N GLY A 6 0.27 31.89 -25.09
CA GLY A 6 0.76 33.01 -25.90
C GLY A 6 0.75 34.38 -25.21
N GLY A 7 1.24 34.48 -23.98
CA GLY A 7 1.47 35.78 -23.33
C GLY A 7 2.96 36.09 -23.25
N ASP A 8 3.36 37.28 -23.71
CA ASP A 8 4.72 37.78 -23.61
C ASP A 8 5.08 38.05 -22.13
N PHE A 9 6.16 37.42 -21.65
CA PHE A 9 6.68 37.65 -20.31
C PHE A 9 7.63 38.86 -20.31
N VAL A 10 7.34 39.87 -19.50
CA VAL A 10 8.22 41.03 -19.28
C VAL A 10 8.97 40.85 -17.96
N TRP A 11 10.30 40.89 -17.99
CA TRP A 11 11.17 40.68 -16.83
C TRP A 11 11.70 41.99 -16.27
N ASN A 12 11.58 42.20 -14.95
CA ASN A 12 12.17 43.33 -14.24
C ASN A 12 13.60 42.99 -13.78
N SER A 13 14.58 43.77 -14.20
CA SER A 13 16.01 43.53 -14.04
C SER A 13 16.54 43.72 -12.61
N ARG A 14 15.75 44.22 -11.66
CA ARG A 14 16.21 44.47 -10.27
C ARG A 14 15.85 43.38 -9.26
N THR A 15 14.84 42.54 -9.52
CA THR A 15 14.29 41.64 -8.48
C THR A 15 14.15 40.17 -8.91
N TRP A 16 14.51 39.81 -10.15
CA TRP A 16 14.41 38.44 -10.66
C TRP A 16 13.02 37.78 -10.46
N LEU A 17 11.95 38.57 -10.54
CA LEU A 17 10.57 38.12 -10.38
C LEU A 17 9.82 38.09 -11.71
N CYS A 18 9.21 36.94 -12.01
CA CYS A 18 8.26 36.79 -13.10
C CYS A 18 6.88 37.25 -12.61
N THR A 19 6.44 38.44 -13.02
CA THR A 19 5.05 38.87 -12.80
C THR A 19 4.23 38.41 -14.00
N THR A 20 3.38 37.41 -13.80
CA THR A 20 2.26 37.18 -14.72
C THR A 20 1.28 38.32 -14.52
N VAL A 21 1.04 39.13 -15.55
CA VAL A 21 -0.09 40.07 -15.55
C VAL A 21 -1.36 39.23 -15.74
N CYS A 22 -1.81 38.60 -14.65
CA CYS A 22 -3.18 38.13 -14.48
C CYS A 22 -3.78 38.97 -13.36
N GLY A 23 -4.81 39.74 -13.69
CA GLY A 23 -5.42 40.75 -12.82
C GLY A 23 -6.09 40.19 -11.56
N THR A 24 -5.29 39.74 -10.61
CA THR A 24 -5.65 39.57 -9.20
C THR A 24 -4.39 39.82 -8.36
N ASP A 25 -4.47 40.83 -7.48
CA ASP A 25 -3.38 41.43 -6.71
C ASP A 25 -2.75 40.53 -5.63
N GLN A 26 -2.10 39.41 -5.98
CA GLN A 26 -1.09 38.79 -5.10
C GLN A 26 0.05 38.10 -5.88
N PRO A 27 1.33 38.45 -5.64
CA PRO A 27 2.48 37.82 -6.29
C PRO A 27 2.83 36.48 -5.65
N VAL A 28 2.87 35.41 -6.45
CA VAL A 28 3.43 34.11 -6.02
C VAL A 28 4.89 34.05 -6.46
N PHE A 29 5.81 33.99 -5.49
CA PHE A 29 7.25 33.88 -5.72
C PHE A 29 7.60 32.50 -6.31
N LEU A 30 8.18 32.46 -7.52
CA LEU A 30 8.72 31.24 -8.13
C LEU A 30 10.16 31.48 -8.61
N GLU A 31 11.11 30.77 -7.99
CA GLU A 31 12.54 30.80 -8.34
C GLU A 31 12.82 30.05 -9.67
N ALA A 32 13.42 30.74 -10.64
CA ALA A 32 13.73 30.21 -11.97
C ALA A 32 14.78 29.08 -11.98
N SER A 33 15.66 29.03 -10.97
CA SER A 33 16.72 28.03 -10.80
C SER A 33 16.17 26.61 -10.61
N ARG A 34 14.97 26.47 -10.02
CA ARG A 34 14.35 25.17 -9.75
C ARG A 34 13.88 24.43 -11.01
N TRP A 35 13.78 25.13 -12.15
CA TRP A 35 13.22 24.60 -13.39
C TRP A 35 14.23 24.51 -14.54
N GLY A 36 15.53 24.72 -14.28
CA GLY A 36 16.60 24.39 -15.23
C GLY A 36 16.88 25.43 -16.33
N TRP A 37 16.41 26.67 -16.18
CA TRP A 37 16.62 27.74 -17.15
C TRP A 37 17.94 28.50 -16.91
N VAL A 38 18.59 28.98 -17.97
CA VAL A 38 19.80 29.83 -17.89
C VAL A 38 19.63 31.00 -18.85
N PHE A 39 20.08 32.19 -18.43
CA PHE A 39 20.12 33.38 -19.26
C PHE A 39 21.36 33.37 -20.16
N ASP A 40 21.18 33.60 -21.45
CA ASP A 40 22.27 33.95 -22.36
C ASP A 40 22.54 35.47 -22.31
N ASN A 41 23.74 35.90 -22.72
CA ASN A 41 24.25 37.28 -22.69
C ASN A 41 23.42 38.27 -23.54
N SER A 42 22.44 37.77 -24.29
CA SER A 42 21.41 38.53 -25.01
C SER A 42 20.12 38.81 -24.19
N ARG A 43 20.09 38.44 -22.90
CA ARG A 43 18.92 38.49 -21.99
C ARG A 43 17.67 37.77 -22.50
N LYS A 44 17.83 36.80 -23.40
CA LYS A 44 16.75 35.87 -23.78
C LYS A 44 16.84 34.60 -22.92
N CYS A 45 15.71 34.19 -22.36
CA CYS A 45 15.59 32.93 -21.63
C CYS A 45 15.53 31.79 -22.65
N ARG A 46 16.54 30.91 -22.68
CA ARG A 46 16.56 29.73 -23.57
C ARG A 46 16.48 28.48 -22.70
N GLU A 47 15.64 27.53 -23.07
CA GLU A 47 15.66 26.22 -22.43
C GLU A 47 17.05 25.63 -22.56
N ARG A 48 17.61 25.15 -21.45
CA ARG A 48 18.86 24.38 -21.49
C ARG A 48 18.55 23.14 -22.31
N GLY A 49 19.11 23.08 -23.52
CA GLY A 49 18.77 22.10 -24.55
C GLY A 49 18.60 20.71 -23.95
N ARG A 50 17.35 20.29 -23.80
CA ARG A 50 17.01 18.90 -23.54
C ARG A 50 17.29 18.21 -24.86
N SER A 51 18.47 17.59 -24.96
CA SER A 51 18.73 16.61 -26.01
C SER A 51 17.51 15.69 -26.05
N SER A 52 16.81 15.75 -27.17
CA SER A 52 15.66 14.90 -27.44
C SER A 52 16.16 13.47 -27.59
N MET A 53 16.36 12.78 -26.47
CA MET A 53 16.24 11.32 -26.48
C MET A 53 14.76 11.01 -26.57
N ASN A 54 14.23 11.13 -27.80
CA ASN A 54 12.99 10.50 -28.19
C ASN A 54 13.23 8.99 -28.22
N SER A 55 12.91 8.33 -27.11
CA SER A 55 12.59 6.90 -27.09
C SER A 55 11.18 6.71 -26.56
N GLU A 56 10.20 7.37 -27.19
CA GLU A 56 8.77 7.12 -26.95
C GLU A 56 8.42 5.64 -27.15
N SER A 57 9.09 4.96 -28.08
CA SER A 57 8.99 3.53 -28.36
C SER A 57 9.51 2.62 -27.22
N GLY A 58 10.47 3.09 -26.42
CA GLY A 58 10.95 2.35 -25.24
C GLY A 58 10.00 2.46 -24.04
N LYS A 59 9.40 3.63 -23.84
CA LYS A 59 8.46 3.88 -22.74
C LYS A 59 7.15 3.10 -22.90
N HIS A 60 6.63 3.00 -24.13
CA HIS A 60 5.43 2.22 -24.41
C HIS A 60 5.64 0.71 -24.17
N ARG A 61 6.80 0.17 -24.57
CA ARG A 61 7.11 -1.26 -24.41
C ARG A 61 7.31 -1.68 -22.95
N VAL A 62 7.95 -0.82 -22.14
CA VAL A 62 8.13 -1.07 -20.70
C VAL A 62 6.81 -0.96 -19.96
N ARG A 63 5.98 0.03 -20.30
CA ARG A 63 4.64 0.22 -19.71
C ARG A 63 3.72 -0.98 -20.01
N ALA A 64 3.66 -1.43 -21.26
CA ALA A 64 2.88 -2.60 -21.65
C ALA A 64 3.32 -3.87 -20.89
N LYS A 65 4.64 -4.08 -20.72
CA LYS A 65 5.20 -5.26 -20.04
C LYS A 65 4.94 -5.27 -18.52
N LEU A 66 4.96 -4.09 -17.88
CA LEU A 66 4.58 -3.93 -16.47
C LEU A 66 3.07 -4.12 -16.27
N GLU A 67 2.26 -3.61 -17.21
CA GLU A 67 0.81 -3.82 -17.21
C GLU A 67 0.46 -5.30 -17.36
N THR A 68 1.17 -6.08 -18.19
CA THR A 68 0.93 -7.54 -18.32
C THR A 68 1.24 -8.30 -17.02
N ARG A 69 2.35 -7.97 -16.34
CA ARG A 69 2.75 -8.61 -15.07
C ARG A 69 1.83 -8.26 -13.90
N ALA A 70 1.41 -7.00 -13.83
CA ALA A 70 0.44 -6.54 -12.84
C ALA A 70 -0.89 -7.27 -13.00
N GLN A 71 -1.35 -7.46 -14.24
CA GLN A 71 -2.58 -8.17 -14.56
C GLN A 71 -2.49 -9.65 -14.20
N GLU A 72 -1.39 -10.33 -14.55
CA GLU A 72 -1.17 -11.74 -14.20
C GLU A 72 -1.14 -11.97 -12.68
N LEU A 73 -0.50 -11.09 -11.92
CA LEU A 73 -0.46 -11.19 -10.45
C LEU A 73 -1.81 -10.87 -9.79
N THR A 74 -2.54 -9.89 -10.33
CA THR A 74 -3.89 -9.54 -9.88
C THR A 74 -4.86 -10.70 -10.15
N GLU A 75 -4.71 -11.37 -11.29
CA GLU A 75 -5.50 -12.54 -11.67
C GLU A 75 -5.19 -13.75 -10.79
N ARG A 76 -3.91 -14.02 -10.52
CA ARG A 76 -3.48 -15.08 -9.58
C ARG A 76 -3.93 -14.87 -8.14
N LEU A 77 -4.20 -13.63 -7.75
CA LEU A 77 -4.72 -13.27 -6.42
C LEU A 77 -6.25 -13.07 -6.42
N GLU A 78 -6.90 -13.27 -7.58
CA GLU A 78 -8.34 -13.04 -7.82
C GLU A 78 -8.79 -11.62 -7.41
N LEU A 79 -7.92 -10.64 -7.62
CA LEU A 79 -8.14 -9.24 -7.26
C LEU A 79 -8.82 -8.45 -8.39
N GLN A 80 -9.57 -9.14 -9.25
CA GLN A 80 -10.29 -8.53 -10.38
C GLN A 80 -11.29 -7.47 -9.91
N SER A 81 -11.90 -7.68 -8.74
CA SER A 81 -12.79 -6.72 -8.08
C SER A 81 -12.12 -5.38 -7.79
N VAL A 82 -10.78 -5.32 -7.70
CA VAL A 82 -10.09 -4.06 -7.47
C VAL A 82 -10.20 -3.12 -8.69
N ARG A 83 -10.37 -3.67 -9.91
CA ARG A 83 -10.48 -2.87 -11.14
C ARG A 83 -11.74 -2.01 -11.19
N SER A 84 -12.79 -2.32 -10.42
CA SER A 84 -14.00 -1.49 -10.31
C SER A 84 -13.81 -0.27 -9.40
N CYS A 85 -12.69 -0.16 -8.69
CA CYS A 85 -12.44 0.95 -7.77
C CYS A 85 -12.33 2.30 -8.52
N TYR A 86 -13.30 3.18 -8.30
CA TYR A 86 -13.32 4.55 -8.84
C TYR A 86 -12.78 5.62 -7.87
N ILE A 87 -12.10 5.21 -6.79
CA ILE A 87 -11.36 6.12 -5.88
C ILE A 87 -12.29 7.06 -5.07
N CYS A 88 -13.41 6.54 -4.55
CA CYS A 88 -14.32 7.28 -3.67
C CYS A 88 -13.73 7.64 -2.28
N ARG A 89 -12.66 6.95 -1.87
CA ARG A 89 -11.99 7.08 -0.55
C ARG A 89 -12.82 6.69 0.68
N THR A 90 -13.99 6.07 0.49
CA THR A 90 -14.82 5.59 1.61
C THR A 90 -14.02 4.67 2.55
N CYS A 91 -13.24 3.76 1.99
CA CYS A 91 -12.39 2.84 2.76
C CYS A 91 -11.39 3.55 3.67
N THR A 92 -10.75 4.63 3.19
CA THR A 92 -9.83 5.46 3.99
C THR A 92 -10.56 6.19 5.11
N SER A 93 -11.73 6.79 4.83
CA SER A 93 -12.52 7.51 5.83
C SER A 93 -13.10 6.58 6.92
N SER A 94 -13.44 5.35 6.56
CA SER A 94 -14.01 4.35 7.47
C SER A 94 -12.96 3.65 8.33
N CYS A 95 -11.67 3.85 8.04
CA CYS A 95 -10.61 3.07 8.67
C CYS A 95 -10.20 3.68 10.02
N PRO A 96 -10.37 2.95 11.14
CA PRO A 96 -9.92 3.44 12.44
C PRO A 96 -8.39 3.54 12.53
N VAL A 97 -7.68 2.69 11.79
CA VAL A 97 -6.21 2.65 11.78
C VAL A 97 -5.66 3.88 11.07
N THR A 98 -6.21 4.26 9.92
CA THR A 98 -5.79 5.46 9.19
C THR A 98 -6.00 6.74 10.02
N PHE A 99 -7.03 6.77 10.87
CA PHE A 99 -7.27 7.90 11.76
C PHE A 99 -6.16 8.07 12.81
N ILE A 100 -5.57 6.97 13.29
CA ILE A 100 -4.50 6.98 14.30
C ILE A 100 -3.13 7.13 13.64
N ASP A 101 -2.88 6.35 12.58
CA ASP A 101 -1.64 6.35 11.82
C ASP A 101 -1.93 6.65 10.33
N PRO A 102 -1.73 7.90 9.87
CA PRO A 102 -1.97 8.30 8.50
C PRO A 102 -1.10 7.59 7.46
N ARG A 103 -0.02 6.90 7.88
CA ARG A 103 0.83 6.11 6.98
C ARG A 103 0.10 4.87 6.47
N PHE A 104 -0.85 4.34 7.25
CA PHE A 104 -1.72 3.26 6.80
C PHE A 104 -2.89 3.82 5.99
N ASN A 105 -2.97 3.45 4.71
CA ASN A 105 -4.09 3.84 3.86
C ASN A 105 -4.55 2.66 2.99
N PRO A 106 -5.76 2.11 3.22
CA PRO A 106 -6.25 0.95 2.48
C PRO A 106 -6.41 1.25 0.98
N LEU A 107 -6.79 2.48 0.61
CA LEU A 107 -6.88 2.90 -0.79
C LEU A 107 -5.51 2.94 -1.47
N ALA A 108 -4.49 3.43 -0.77
CA ALA A 108 -3.14 3.48 -1.32
C ALA A 108 -2.62 2.06 -1.61
N ILE A 109 -2.85 1.12 -0.68
CA ILE A 109 -2.51 -0.30 -0.87
C ILE A 109 -3.25 -0.89 -2.08
N LEU A 110 -4.56 -0.67 -2.17
CA LEU A 110 -5.38 -1.14 -3.30
C LEU A 110 -4.85 -0.62 -4.65
N ARG A 111 -4.41 0.64 -4.69
CA ARG A 111 -3.82 1.26 -5.88
C ARG A 111 -2.44 0.70 -6.20
N MET A 112 -1.61 0.43 -5.21
CA MET A 112 -0.31 -0.21 -5.41
C MET A 112 -0.47 -1.60 -6.02
N VAL A 113 -1.46 -2.36 -5.55
CA VAL A 113 -1.84 -3.65 -6.13
C VAL A 113 -2.25 -3.51 -7.60
N LEU A 114 -3.15 -2.57 -7.93
CA LEU A 114 -3.54 -2.32 -9.33
C LEU A 114 -2.38 -1.95 -10.24
N TYR A 115 -1.39 -1.21 -9.71
CA TYR A 115 -0.19 -0.82 -10.44
C TYR A 115 0.87 -1.92 -10.51
N GLY A 116 0.60 -3.11 -9.98
CA GLY A 116 1.55 -4.23 -9.96
C GLY A 116 2.70 -4.05 -8.98
N LYS A 117 2.64 -3.05 -8.08
CA LYS A 117 3.63 -2.79 -7.01
C LYS A 117 3.36 -3.68 -5.79
N ILE A 118 3.03 -4.94 -6.03
CA ILE A 118 2.64 -5.89 -4.97
C ILE A 118 3.85 -6.19 -4.08
N GLU A 119 5.04 -6.32 -4.65
CA GLU A 119 6.28 -6.56 -3.89
C GLU A 119 6.54 -5.47 -2.85
N GLU A 120 6.30 -4.19 -3.19
CA GLU A 120 6.41 -3.07 -2.25
C GLU A 120 5.41 -3.19 -1.10
N VAL A 121 4.18 -3.64 -1.38
CA VAL A 121 3.15 -3.88 -0.35
C VAL A 121 3.53 -5.05 0.56
N LEU A 122 4.03 -6.15 -0.01
CA LEU A 122 4.37 -7.37 0.73
C LEU A 122 5.61 -7.22 1.62
N ASN A 123 6.50 -6.29 1.29
CA ASN A 123 7.67 -5.94 2.10
C ASN A 123 7.37 -4.84 3.14
N SER A 124 6.17 -4.26 3.10
CA SER A 124 5.83 -3.13 3.97
C SER A 124 5.22 -3.59 5.30
N ASP A 125 5.71 -3.04 6.40
CA ASP A 125 5.13 -3.24 7.74
C ASP A 125 3.69 -2.70 7.85
N PHE A 126 3.31 -1.73 7.01
CA PHE A 126 1.98 -1.13 7.04
C PHE A 126 0.88 -2.12 6.71
N LEU A 127 1.18 -3.19 5.94
CA LEU A 127 0.22 -4.25 5.62
C LEU A 127 -0.36 -4.90 6.90
N TRP A 128 0.47 -5.02 7.94
CA TRP A 128 0.13 -5.68 9.19
C TRP A 128 -0.69 -4.81 10.16
N LEU A 129 -0.80 -3.50 9.90
CA LEU A 129 -1.61 -2.58 10.72
C LEU A 129 -3.12 -2.77 10.51
N CYS A 130 -3.53 -3.40 9.40
CA CYS A 130 -4.93 -3.70 9.15
C CYS A 130 -5.50 -4.62 10.25
N THR A 131 -6.54 -4.16 10.96
CA THR A 131 -7.20 -4.92 12.03
C THR A 131 -8.23 -5.92 11.54
N SER A 132 -8.46 -6.02 10.22
CA SER A 132 -9.50 -6.86 9.63
C SER A 132 -10.89 -6.64 10.24
N CYS A 133 -11.25 -5.37 10.49
CA CYS A 133 -12.55 -4.98 11.05
C CYS A 133 -13.71 -4.89 10.04
N TYR A 134 -13.47 -5.20 8.76
CA TYR A 134 -14.44 -5.20 7.65
C TYR A 134 -15.16 -3.87 7.33
N SER A 135 -14.94 -2.80 8.10
CA SER A 135 -15.60 -1.50 7.92
C SER A 135 -15.46 -0.87 6.52
N CYS A 136 -14.34 -1.12 5.84
CA CYS A 136 -14.09 -0.63 4.49
C CYS A 136 -14.82 -1.43 3.40
N GLN A 137 -15.05 -2.71 3.63
CA GLN A 137 -15.72 -3.64 2.72
C GLN A 137 -17.23 -3.38 2.75
N GLU A 138 -17.82 -3.32 3.94
CA GLU A 138 -19.26 -3.04 4.13
C GLU A 138 -19.70 -1.69 3.58
N ARG A 139 -18.81 -0.70 3.59
CA ARG A 139 -19.13 0.65 3.09
C ARG A 139 -18.72 0.86 1.63
N CYS A 140 -18.16 -0.14 0.96
CA CYS A 140 -17.69 0.02 -0.40
C CYS A 140 -18.89 0.08 -1.36
N PRO A 141 -19.11 1.19 -2.10
CA PRO A 141 -20.20 1.29 -3.08
C PRO A 141 -19.98 0.41 -4.33
N GLN A 142 -18.81 -0.22 -4.45
CA GLN A 142 -18.48 -1.18 -5.52
C GLN A 142 -18.32 -2.59 -4.98
N GLU A 143 -18.67 -2.82 -3.71
CA GLU A 143 -18.66 -4.13 -3.06
C GLU A 143 -17.30 -4.84 -3.19
N ILE A 144 -16.22 -4.05 -3.17
CA ILE A 144 -14.87 -4.59 -3.25
C ILE A 144 -14.56 -5.28 -1.92
N PRO A 145 -14.12 -6.56 -1.93
CA PRO A 145 -13.81 -7.31 -0.73
C PRO A 145 -12.47 -6.89 -0.10
N ILE A 146 -12.34 -5.62 0.29
CA ILE A 146 -11.06 -5.01 0.68
C ILE A 146 -10.41 -5.74 1.86
N ALA A 147 -11.19 -6.19 2.84
CA ALA A 147 -10.64 -6.89 4.00
C ALA A 147 -10.07 -8.27 3.61
N ASP A 148 -10.75 -8.98 2.72
CA ASP A 148 -10.30 -10.27 2.20
C ASP A 148 -9.01 -10.11 1.38
N ILE A 149 -8.94 -9.05 0.58
CA ILE A 149 -7.74 -8.70 -0.19
C ILE A 149 -6.55 -8.46 0.74
N MET A 150 -6.74 -7.71 1.82
CA MET A 150 -5.71 -7.48 2.82
C MET A 150 -5.26 -8.79 3.47
N THR A 151 -6.17 -9.71 3.75
CA THR A 151 -5.85 -11.05 4.27
C THR A 151 -5.06 -11.89 3.27
N LYS A 152 -5.45 -11.89 1.98
CA LYS A 152 -4.68 -12.57 0.91
C LYS A 152 -3.26 -12.02 0.80
N LEU A 153 -3.08 -10.70 0.90
CA LEU A 153 -1.77 -10.06 0.91
C LEU A 153 -0.94 -10.46 2.13
N LYS A 154 -1.52 -10.48 3.33
CA LYS A 154 -0.85 -10.95 4.56
C LYS A 154 -0.40 -12.40 4.43
N ASN A 155 -1.24 -13.28 3.88
CA ASN A 155 -0.90 -14.68 3.64
C ASN A 155 0.30 -14.82 2.69
N LYS A 156 0.37 -14.00 1.65
CA LYS A 156 1.50 -13.99 0.73
C LYS A 156 2.77 -13.45 1.38
N ALA A 157 2.66 -12.36 2.14
CA ALA A 157 3.78 -11.80 2.91
C ALA A 157 4.33 -12.82 3.92
N PHE A 158 3.44 -13.58 4.58
CA PHE A 158 3.81 -14.65 5.48
C PHE A 158 4.62 -15.75 4.77
N LYS A 159 4.14 -16.23 3.61
CA LYS A 159 4.86 -17.24 2.80
C LYS A 159 6.25 -16.76 2.32
N LEU A 160 6.43 -15.46 2.15
CA LEU A 160 7.72 -14.86 1.79
C LEU A 160 8.64 -14.61 2.99
N GLY A 161 8.17 -14.84 4.22
CA GLY A 161 8.96 -14.59 5.44
C GLY A 161 8.87 -13.16 5.98
N ASN A 162 8.05 -12.29 5.38
CA ASN A 162 7.86 -10.89 5.76
C ASN A 162 6.80 -10.70 6.85
N ALA A 163 6.62 -11.70 7.71
CA ALA A 163 5.70 -11.63 8.84
C ALA A 163 6.37 -11.04 10.08
N PRO A 164 5.65 -10.24 10.88
CA PRO A 164 6.13 -9.77 12.17
C PRO A 164 6.48 -10.94 13.09
N VAL A 165 7.47 -10.71 13.96
CA VAL A 165 7.97 -11.73 14.89
C VAL A 165 6.85 -12.31 15.75
N GLY A 166 5.91 -11.47 16.23
CA GLY A 166 4.78 -11.91 17.04
C GLY A 166 3.84 -12.90 16.33
N VAL A 167 3.61 -12.71 15.03
CA VAL A 167 2.75 -13.62 14.23
C VAL A 167 3.41 -14.98 14.07
N ARG A 168 4.73 -15.02 13.83
CA ARG A 168 5.50 -16.27 13.76
C ARG A 168 5.54 -16.99 15.11
N ALA A 169 5.81 -16.25 16.18
CA ALA A 169 5.83 -16.81 17.53
C ALA A 169 4.48 -17.44 17.90
N GLN A 170 3.36 -16.79 17.54
CA GLN A 170 2.03 -17.35 17.78
C GLN A 170 1.80 -18.65 17.00
N MET A 171 2.27 -18.74 15.75
CA MET A 171 2.20 -19.98 14.96
C MET A 171 3.03 -21.10 15.58
N ASP A 172 4.20 -20.80 16.15
CA ASP A 172 5.03 -21.78 16.84
C ASP A 172 4.36 -22.32 18.12
N ILE A 173 3.65 -21.45 18.86
CA ILE A 173 2.86 -21.86 20.03
C ILE A 173 1.73 -22.80 19.60
N ILE A 174 1.01 -22.46 18.52
CA ILE A 174 -0.07 -23.30 17.99
C ILE A 174 0.47 -24.66 17.54
N LYS A 175 1.61 -24.71 16.85
CA LYS A 175 2.22 -25.98 16.40
C LYS A 175 2.70 -26.87 17.55
N LYS A 176 3.10 -26.28 18.69
CA LYS A 176 3.60 -27.04 19.85
C LYS A 176 2.47 -27.46 20.81
N ALA A 177 1.58 -26.52 21.14
CA ALA A 177 0.57 -26.69 22.17
C ALA A 177 -0.84 -26.92 21.61
N GLY A 178 -1.07 -26.68 20.31
CA GLY A 178 -2.41 -26.75 19.70
C GLY A 178 -3.33 -25.60 20.07
N ARG A 179 -2.80 -24.58 20.76
CA ARG A 179 -3.57 -23.47 21.32
C ARG A 179 -2.83 -22.16 21.07
N THR A 180 -3.57 -21.06 21.06
CA THR A 180 -3.00 -19.71 20.96
C THR A 180 -2.34 -19.27 22.26
N TYR A 181 -2.86 -19.74 23.41
CA TYR A 181 -2.31 -19.52 24.73
C TYR A 181 -1.97 -20.87 25.38
N PRO A 182 -0.73 -21.10 25.83
CA PRO A 182 -0.37 -22.32 26.55
C PRO A 182 -1.14 -22.37 27.88
N LEU A 183 -1.62 -23.55 28.26
CA LEU A 183 -2.26 -23.74 29.55
C LEU A 183 -1.24 -24.21 30.56
N ASP A 184 -1.16 -23.51 31.69
CA ASP A 184 -0.31 -23.88 32.82
C ASP A 184 -1.15 -24.40 33.99
N ASP A 185 -0.49 -24.97 35.00
CA ASP A 185 -1.14 -25.40 36.25
C ASP A 185 -1.87 -24.26 36.97
N PHE A 186 -1.45 -23.02 36.71
CA PHE A 186 -2.13 -21.82 37.21
C PHE A 186 -3.56 -21.70 36.66
N ASP A 187 -3.76 -21.99 35.37
CA ASP A 187 -5.09 -21.96 34.75
C ASP A 187 -5.98 -23.04 35.35
N ASN A 188 -5.45 -24.26 35.55
CA ASN A 188 -6.19 -25.35 36.19
C ASN A 188 -6.54 -25.04 37.65
N LYS A 189 -5.66 -24.38 38.41
CA LYS A 189 -5.99 -23.88 39.76
C LYS A 189 -7.12 -22.86 39.74
N LYS A 190 -7.14 -21.95 38.77
CA LYS A 190 -8.21 -20.96 38.60
C LYS A 190 -9.53 -21.64 38.21
N ARG A 191 -9.48 -22.67 37.37
CA ARG A 191 -10.64 -23.48 36.96
C ARG A 191 -11.21 -24.29 38.12
N ALA A 192 -10.37 -24.94 38.93
CA ALA A 192 -10.79 -25.68 40.11
C ALA A 192 -11.49 -24.78 41.13
N LYS A 193 -10.97 -23.56 41.37
CA LYS A 193 -11.64 -22.55 42.20
C LYS A 193 -13.03 -22.13 41.66
N ALA A 194 -13.21 -22.19 40.35
CA ALA A 194 -14.48 -21.92 39.68
C ALA A 194 -15.37 -23.17 39.51
N GLY A 195 -14.97 -24.33 40.05
CA GLY A 195 -15.71 -25.59 39.91
C GLY A 195 -15.70 -26.20 38.49
N LEU A 196 -14.76 -25.79 37.64
CA LEU A 196 -14.63 -26.26 36.26
C LEU A 196 -13.65 -27.43 36.15
N PRO A 197 -13.85 -28.38 35.21
CA PRO A 197 -12.94 -29.51 35.02
C PRO A 197 -11.57 -29.05 34.54
N GLU A 198 -10.54 -29.80 34.93
CA GLU A 198 -9.16 -29.59 34.49
C GLU A 198 -9.01 -29.83 32.99
N LEU A 199 -8.11 -29.08 32.37
CA LEU A 199 -7.77 -29.24 30.95
C LEU A 199 -6.35 -29.80 30.81
N PRO A 200 -6.12 -30.69 29.82
CA PRO A 200 -4.80 -31.22 29.56
C PRO A 200 -3.87 -30.11 29.08
N THR A 201 -2.65 -30.06 29.61
CA THR A 201 -1.64 -29.03 29.31
C THR A 201 -1.02 -29.22 27.93
N SER A 202 -0.89 -30.47 27.45
CA SER A 202 -0.45 -30.80 26.09
C SER A 202 -1.61 -31.30 25.21
N CYS A 203 -1.45 -31.14 23.90
CA CYS A 203 -2.37 -31.69 22.90
C CYS A 203 -1.58 -32.51 21.88
N ASP A 204 -1.69 -33.83 21.93
CA ASP A 204 -0.93 -34.73 21.04
C ASP A 204 -1.49 -34.79 19.62
N VAL A 205 -2.79 -34.50 19.45
CA VAL A 205 -3.49 -34.46 18.15
C VAL A 205 -2.83 -33.46 17.19
N VAL A 206 -2.19 -32.44 17.72
CA VAL A 206 -1.51 -31.39 16.96
C VAL A 206 -0.44 -31.96 16.03
N LYS A 207 0.29 -32.98 16.47
CA LYS A 207 1.34 -33.62 15.66
C LYS A 207 0.74 -34.23 14.40
N THR A 208 -0.36 -34.97 14.55
CA THR A 208 -1.06 -35.62 13.42
C THR A 208 -1.64 -34.62 12.41
N LEU A 209 -2.15 -33.47 12.87
CA LEU A 209 -2.74 -32.46 12.00
C LEU A 209 -1.67 -31.76 11.14
N PHE A 210 -0.55 -31.39 11.74
CA PHE A 210 0.51 -30.65 11.03
C PHE A 210 1.45 -31.53 10.21
N GLU A 211 1.55 -32.85 10.49
CA GLU A 211 2.28 -33.80 9.63
C GLU A 211 1.67 -33.88 8.21
N SER A 212 0.35 -33.74 8.09
CA SER A 212 -0.35 -33.77 6.80
C SER A 212 -0.09 -32.53 5.91
N GLU A 213 0.21 -31.38 6.51
CA GLU A 213 0.51 -30.14 5.76
C GLU A 213 1.88 -30.21 5.07
N THR A 214 2.86 -30.89 5.66
CA THR A 214 4.20 -31.07 5.07
C THR A 214 4.21 -31.90 3.78
N GLU A 215 3.17 -32.70 3.54
CA GLU A 215 3.05 -33.55 2.35
C GLU A 215 2.39 -32.83 1.17
N SER A 216 1.56 -31.81 1.44
CA SER A 216 0.86 -30.99 0.42
C SER A 216 1.68 -29.85 -0.19
N LEU A 217 2.93 -29.67 0.26
CA LEU A 217 3.86 -28.63 -0.19
C LEU A 217 5.11 -29.17 -0.90
N LYS A 218 5.17 -30.50 -1.15
CA LYS A 218 6.13 -31.13 -2.07
C LYS A 218 5.48 -31.31 -3.44
#